data_AF-A0A023FQF6-F1
#
_entry.id   AF-A0A023FQF6-F1
#
_cell.length_a   1.000
_cell.length_b   1.000
_cell.length_c   1.000
_cell.angle_alpha   90.00
_cell.angle_beta   90.00
_cell.angle_gamma   90.00
#
_symmetry.space_group_name_H-M   'P 1'
#
loop_
_entity.id
_entity.type
_entity.pdbx_description
1 polymer ?
#
loop_
_entity_poly.entity_id
_entity_poly.type
_entity_poly.pdbx_seq_one_letter_code
_entity_poly.pdbx_strand_id
1 'polypeptide(L)'
;MFLTFVAAACVFFTMGLDMSSSVTATRSCGVPKRVVTNGRKNIIIPGYTDNCTCKLDNDEYGKYPDNTTCFVNNIERHRGKCADGKCVEIESTYGCAGKNGTEQDSVVNNVTCTFECKNEHGKTEWAFSPDGTPCVNKDDLDNIKNGTCKHRPLRDRKNETVCFPNDQMHLLGC
;
A
#
# COMPACT_ATOMS: atom_id res chain seq x y z
N MET A 1 -0.93 -62.87 -48.29
CA MET A 1 -1.78 -62.33 -49.38
C MET A 1 -3.06 -61.85 -48.73
N PHE A 2 -3.47 -60.61 -49.02
CA PHE A 2 -4.70 -59.92 -48.55
C PHE A 2 -4.76 -59.56 -47.06
N LEU A 3 -5.31 -58.43 -46.61
CA LEU A 3 -5.42 -57.05 -47.10
C LEU A 3 -6.08 -56.31 -45.91
N THR A 4 -5.53 -55.16 -45.55
CA THR A 4 -6.05 -54.20 -44.58
C THR A 4 -7.52 -53.82 -44.83
N PHE A 5 -8.34 -53.66 -43.77
CA PHE A 5 -9.41 -52.66 -43.77
C PHE A 5 -9.61 -52.05 -42.36
N VAL A 6 -9.89 -50.75 -42.42
CA VAL A 6 -9.89 -49.70 -41.39
C VAL A 6 -11.24 -49.65 -40.67
N ALA A 7 -11.24 -49.34 -39.37
CA ALA A 7 -12.29 -48.53 -38.73
C ALA A 7 -11.84 -48.07 -37.33
N ALA A 8 -11.03 -47.01 -37.27
CA ALA A 8 -10.86 -46.26 -36.03
C ALA A 8 -12.09 -45.33 -35.89
N ALA A 9 -13.05 -45.73 -35.07
CA ALA A 9 -14.15 -44.87 -34.67
C ALA A 9 -13.61 -43.84 -33.66
N CYS A 10 -13.20 -42.68 -34.17
CA CYS A 10 -12.94 -41.50 -33.33
C CYS A 10 -14.28 -41.03 -32.76
N VAL A 11 -14.57 -41.42 -31.52
CA VAL A 11 -15.65 -40.80 -30.74
C VAL A 11 -15.15 -39.42 -30.32
N PHE A 12 -15.55 -38.40 -31.08
CA PHE A 12 -15.45 -37.02 -30.64
C PHE A 12 -16.41 -36.83 -29.47
N PHE A 13 -15.90 -36.93 -28.24
CA PHE A 13 -16.55 -36.26 -27.12
C PHE A 13 -16.41 -34.76 -27.35
N THR A 14 -17.41 -34.18 -27.99
CA THR A 14 -17.68 -32.74 -27.89
C THR A 14 -18.04 -32.50 -26.43
N MET A 15 -17.03 -32.22 -25.60
CA MET A 15 -17.25 -31.45 -24.39
C MET A 15 -17.72 -30.08 -24.87
N GLY A 16 -19.05 -29.95 -24.98
CA GLY A 16 -19.71 -28.65 -24.94
C GLY A 16 -19.31 -28.02 -23.63
N LEU A 17 -18.24 -27.24 -23.67
CA LEU A 17 -18.01 -26.18 -22.71
C LEU A 17 -19.18 -25.22 -22.90
N ASP A 18 -20.25 -25.47 -22.14
CA ASP A 18 -21.20 -24.44 -21.75
C ASP A 18 -20.40 -23.39 -20.97
N MET A 19 -19.67 -22.55 -21.71
CA MET A 19 -19.08 -21.34 -21.20
C MET A 19 -20.15 -20.25 -21.27
N SER A 20 -21.28 -20.54 -20.62
CA SER A 20 -22.09 -19.51 -19.99
C SER A 20 -21.31 -19.03 -18.76
N SER A 21 -20.14 -18.43 -18.99
CA SER A 21 -19.55 -17.51 -18.04
C SER A 21 -20.51 -16.34 -18.00
N SER A 22 -21.50 -16.42 -17.11
CA SER A 22 -22.15 -15.21 -16.65
C SER A 22 -21.04 -14.36 -16.07
N VAL A 23 -20.54 -13.42 -16.86
CA VAL A 23 -19.85 -12.25 -16.34
C VAL A 23 -20.93 -11.45 -15.62
N THR A 24 -21.37 -11.94 -14.46
CA THR A 24 -21.77 -11.04 -13.40
C THR A 24 -20.53 -10.22 -13.15
N ALA A 25 -20.46 -9.05 -13.78
CA ALA A 25 -19.54 -8.00 -13.39
C ALA A 25 -19.80 -7.82 -11.89
N THR A 26 -18.94 -8.41 -11.06
CA THR A 26 -19.02 -8.28 -9.62
C THR A 26 -18.97 -6.79 -9.37
N ARG A 27 -20.10 -6.21 -8.94
CA ARG A 27 -20.25 -4.78 -8.67
C ARG A 27 -19.30 -4.45 -7.52
N SER A 28 -18.06 -4.17 -7.88
CA SER A 28 -16.97 -3.97 -6.95
C SER A 28 -16.87 -2.49 -6.64
N CYS A 29 -16.46 -2.19 -5.42
CA CYS A 29 -15.93 -0.86 -5.15
C CYS A 29 -14.82 -0.55 -6.15
N GLY A 30 -14.87 0.65 -6.73
CA GLY A 30 -13.80 1.15 -7.59
C GLY A 30 -12.49 1.31 -6.81
N VAL A 31 -11.52 2.01 -7.41
CA VAL A 31 -10.25 2.26 -6.72
C VAL A 31 -10.50 3.14 -5.48
N PRO A 32 -10.10 2.71 -4.27
CA PRO A 32 -10.29 3.48 -3.04
C PRO A 32 -9.56 4.82 -3.15
N LYS A 33 -10.22 5.89 -2.71
CA LYS A 33 -9.66 7.24 -2.65
C LYS A 33 -10.28 8.02 -1.49
N ARG A 34 -9.46 8.75 -0.74
CA ARG A 34 -9.91 9.77 0.22
C ARG A 34 -9.75 11.14 -0.39
N VAL A 35 -10.75 12.00 -0.21
CA VAL A 35 -10.66 13.41 -0.61
C VAL A 35 -10.58 14.24 0.65
N VAL A 36 -9.46 14.92 0.84
CA VAL A 36 -9.23 15.84 1.97
C VAL A 36 -9.34 17.27 1.46
N THR A 37 -10.22 18.06 2.08
CA THR A 37 -10.37 19.46 1.75
C THR A 37 -9.38 20.30 2.55
N ASN A 38 -8.43 20.96 1.86
CA ASN A 38 -7.52 21.93 2.46
C ASN A 38 -7.88 23.34 1.95
N GLY A 39 -8.70 24.05 2.72
CA GLY A 39 -9.24 25.35 2.33
C GLY A 39 -10.15 25.25 1.11
N ARG A 40 -9.71 25.80 -0.04
CA ARG A 40 -10.43 25.74 -1.33
C ARG A 40 -9.95 24.63 -2.26
N LYS A 41 -8.92 23.87 -1.87
CA LYS A 41 -8.32 22.80 -2.71
C LYS A 41 -8.68 21.44 -2.15
N ASN A 42 -8.99 20.51 -3.04
CA ASN A 42 -9.21 19.11 -2.71
C ASN A 42 -7.93 18.34 -3.00
N ILE A 43 -7.44 17.59 -2.01
CA ILE A 43 -6.32 16.67 -2.13
C ILE A 43 -6.89 15.27 -2.20
N ILE A 44 -6.58 14.54 -3.26
CA ILE A 44 -7.00 13.14 -3.42
C ILE A 44 -5.85 12.26 -2.95
N ILE A 45 -6.10 11.42 -1.96
CA ILE A 45 -5.18 10.41 -1.46
C ILE A 45 -5.58 9.07 -2.09
N PRO A 46 -4.90 8.61 -3.16
CA PRO A 46 -5.26 7.38 -3.84
C PRO A 46 -4.87 6.15 -2.99
N GLY A 47 -5.68 5.10 -3.04
CA GLY A 47 -5.42 3.85 -2.33
C GLY A 47 -5.86 3.85 -0.85
N TYR A 48 -6.47 4.93 -0.38
CA TYR A 48 -6.97 5.07 0.99
C TYR A 48 -8.48 5.25 1.00
N THR A 49 -9.14 4.74 2.04
CA THR A 49 -10.58 4.91 2.24
C THR A 49 -10.92 5.29 3.69
N ASP A 50 -12.04 5.96 3.90
CA ASP A 50 -12.56 6.30 5.23
C ASP A 50 -13.28 5.13 5.88
N ASN A 51 -13.90 4.31 5.03
CA ASN A 51 -14.63 3.11 5.40
C ASN A 51 -14.29 1.98 4.42
N CYS A 52 -14.34 0.74 4.90
CA CYS A 52 -14.07 -0.43 4.08
C CYS A 52 -15.27 -0.88 3.24
N THR A 53 -16.22 0.04 3.05
CA THR A 53 -17.45 -0.12 2.28
C THR A 53 -17.61 1.04 1.30
N CYS A 54 -18.19 0.80 0.14
CA CYS A 54 -18.56 1.86 -0.81
C CYS A 54 -20.05 1.78 -1.13
N LYS A 55 -20.63 2.90 -1.55
CA LYS A 55 -22.00 2.92 -2.10
C LYS A 55 -21.92 2.61 -3.60
N LEU A 56 -22.72 1.65 -4.05
CA LEU A 56 -22.89 1.28 -5.45
C LEU A 56 -24.06 2.08 -6.06
N ASP A 57 -24.15 2.12 -7.39
CA ASP A 57 -25.15 2.92 -8.12
C ASP A 57 -26.62 2.59 -7.78
N ASN A 58 -26.86 1.42 -7.18
CA ASN A 58 -28.19 0.94 -6.78
C ASN A 58 -28.53 1.18 -5.30
N ASP A 59 -27.84 2.10 -4.62
CA ASP A 59 -27.93 2.31 -3.17
C ASP A 59 -27.48 1.10 -2.32
N GLU A 60 -26.98 0.03 -2.93
CA GLU A 60 -26.34 -1.11 -2.28
C GLU A 60 -24.93 -0.75 -1.77
N TYR A 61 -24.45 -1.48 -0.76
CA TYR A 61 -23.09 -1.30 -0.25
C TYR A 61 -22.17 -2.43 -0.72
N GLY A 62 -21.09 -2.07 -1.41
CA GLY A 62 -19.98 -2.96 -1.71
C GLY A 62 -18.91 -2.92 -0.61
N LYS A 63 -17.96 -3.86 -0.66
CA LYS A 63 -16.78 -3.88 0.21
C LYS A 63 -15.52 -3.61 -0.60
N TYR A 64 -14.61 -2.81 -0.06
CA TYR A 64 -13.26 -2.72 -0.61
C TYR A 64 -12.49 -4.02 -0.34
N PRO A 65 -11.48 -4.37 -1.17
CA PRO A 65 -10.66 -5.55 -0.94
C PRO A 65 -10.01 -5.53 0.44
N ASP A 66 -9.84 -6.71 1.04
CA ASP A 66 -9.07 -6.84 2.28
C ASP A 66 -7.64 -6.31 2.08
N ASN A 67 -7.01 -5.83 3.15
CA ASN A 67 -5.73 -5.11 3.17
C ASN A 67 -5.71 -3.75 2.47
N THR A 68 -6.84 -3.26 1.95
CA THR A 68 -6.98 -1.85 1.56
C THR A 68 -6.69 -0.96 2.77
N THR A 69 -5.87 0.08 2.61
CA THR A 69 -5.55 0.99 3.71
C THR A 69 -6.75 1.89 4.01
N CYS A 70 -7.09 2.06 5.28
CA CYS A 70 -8.21 2.87 5.72
C CYS A 70 -7.87 3.76 6.91
N PHE A 71 -8.68 4.79 7.15
CA PHE A 71 -8.53 5.67 8.32
C PHE A 71 -9.52 5.28 9.42
N VAL A 72 -9.02 4.84 10.56
CA VAL A 72 -9.83 4.42 11.69
C VAL A 72 -10.58 5.63 12.23
N ASN A 73 -11.91 5.51 12.40
CA ASN A 73 -12.79 6.56 12.90
C ASN A 73 -12.70 7.90 12.13
N ASN A 74 -12.36 7.87 10.84
CA ASN A 74 -12.09 9.07 10.02
C ASN A 74 -10.91 9.93 10.49
N ILE A 75 -10.14 9.47 11.48
CA ILE A 75 -8.97 10.16 12.01
C ILE A 75 -7.78 9.87 11.09
N GLU A 76 -7.28 10.90 10.40
CA GLU A 76 -6.19 10.78 9.39
C GLU A 76 -4.91 10.16 9.94
N ARG A 77 -4.71 10.21 11.25
CA ARG A 77 -3.51 9.69 11.92
C ARG A 77 -3.63 8.24 12.36
N HIS A 78 -4.84 7.68 12.43
CA HIS A 78 -5.04 6.29 12.83
C HIS A 78 -5.28 5.46 11.58
N ARG A 79 -4.31 4.61 11.24
CA ARG A 79 -4.37 3.79 10.03
C ARG A 79 -4.87 2.40 10.39
N GLY A 80 -5.71 1.88 9.52
CA GLY A 80 -6.22 0.53 9.58
C GLY A 80 -6.03 -0.20 8.26
N LYS A 81 -6.34 -1.50 8.27
CA LYS A 81 -6.58 -2.30 7.08
C LYS A 81 -8.03 -2.73 7.01
N CYS A 82 -8.56 -2.80 5.80
CA CYS A 82 -9.83 -3.43 5.57
C CYS A 82 -9.75 -4.93 5.83
N ALA A 83 -10.66 -5.44 6.65
CA ALA A 83 -10.91 -6.85 6.86
C ALA A 83 -12.43 -7.06 6.98
N ASP A 84 -13.00 -7.83 6.06
CA ASP A 84 -14.43 -8.12 6.00
C ASP A 84 -15.33 -6.86 5.99
N GLY A 85 -14.90 -5.83 5.26
CA GLY A 85 -15.63 -4.56 5.16
C GLY A 85 -15.55 -3.68 6.41
N LYS A 86 -14.70 -3.99 7.38
CA LYS A 86 -14.40 -3.14 8.55
C LYS A 86 -12.97 -2.61 8.48
N CYS A 87 -12.77 -1.37 8.93
CA CYS A 87 -11.44 -0.81 9.10
C CYS A 87 -10.87 -1.26 10.44
N VAL A 88 -9.97 -2.24 10.42
CA VAL A 88 -9.30 -2.78 11.60
C VAL A 88 -8.03 -1.99 11.84
N GLU A 89 -7.89 -1.42 13.03
CA GLU A 89 -6.70 -0.67 13.43
C GLU A 89 -5.44 -1.53 13.33
N ILE A 90 -4.40 -0.98 12.72
CA ILE A 90 -3.07 -1.60 12.78
C ILE A 90 -2.41 -1.03 14.03
N GLU A 91 -2.19 -1.87 15.04
CA GLU A 91 -1.30 -1.50 16.14
C GLU A 91 0.10 -1.29 15.56
N SER A 92 0.52 -0.03 15.44
CA SER A 92 1.92 0.32 15.14
C SER A 92 2.37 1.35 16.16
N THR A 93 3.20 0.93 17.10
CA THR A 93 3.79 1.82 18.10
C THR A 93 5.13 2.34 17.60
N TYR A 94 5.45 3.60 17.91
CA TYR A 94 6.82 4.09 17.74
C TYR A 94 7.68 3.41 18.79
N GLY A 95 8.68 2.60 18.40
CA GLY A 95 9.28 1.68 19.37
C GLY A 95 10.56 0.94 18.99
N CYS A 96 11.05 1.04 17.74
CA CYS A 96 12.28 0.35 17.30
C CYS A 96 13.58 0.93 17.89
N ALA A 97 13.65 1.09 19.21
CA ALA A 97 14.77 1.64 19.95
C ALA A 97 16.02 0.76 19.78
N GLY A 98 17.16 1.41 19.50
CA GLY A 98 18.43 0.72 19.28
C GLY A 98 18.55 -0.01 17.94
N LYS A 99 17.50 0.03 17.10
CA LYS A 99 17.50 -0.56 15.76
C LYS A 99 17.71 0.51 14.69
N ASN A 100 18.20 0.09 13.52
CA ASN A 100 18.50 0.99 12.41
C ASN A 100 17.85 0.58 11.08
N GLY A 101 17.06 -0.50 11.07
CA GLY A 101 16.38 -0.99 9.88
C GLY A 101 17.21 -1.98 9.05
N THR A 102 18.41 -2.36 9.50
CA THR A 102 19.27 -3.36 8.83
C THR A 102 19.12 -4.77 9.42
N GLU A 103 18.33 -4.91 10.48
CA GLU A 103 18.07 -6.21 11.10
C GLU A 103 17.25 -7.10 10.16
N GLN A 104 17.39 -8.43 10.32
CA GLN A 104 16.80 -9.42 9.41
C GLN A 104 15.27 -9.31 9.22
N ASP A 105 14.56 -8.86 10.26
CA ASP A 105 13.10 -8.70 10.24
C ASP A 105 12.65 -7.23 10.09
N SER A 106 13.58 -6.33 9.76
CA SER A 106 13.27 -4.92 9.57
C SER A 106 12.84 -4.65 8.12
N VAL A 107 11.79 -3.84 7.95
CA VAL A 107 11.29 -3.43 6.64
C VAL A 107 11.46 -1.92 6.48
N VAL A 108 12.42 -1.51 5.66
CA VAL A 108 12.70 -0.09 5.39
C VAL A 108 11.77 0.44 4.31
N ASN A 109 11.05 1.53 4.63
CA ASN A 109 10.35 2.33 3.65
C ASN A 109 11.31 3.40 3.09
N ASN A 110 11.82 3.13 1.90
CA ASN A 110 12.79 3.98 1.22
C ASN A 110 12.21 5.31 0.71
N VAL A 111 10.90 5.58 0.84
CA VAL A 111 10.30 6.87 0.46
C VAL A 111 10.12 7.76 1.69
N THR A 112 9.66 7.19 2.80
CA THR A 112 9.28 7.96 4.00
C THR A 112 10.39 8.05 5.05
N CYS A 113 11.56 7.45 4.82
CA CYS A 113 12.64 7.41 5.81
C CYS A 113 12.18 6.83 7.16
N THR A 114 11.35 5.79 7.09
CA THR A 114 10.90 5.03 8.26
C THR A 114 11.19 3.57 8.03
N PHE A 115 11.35 2.81 9.11
CA PHE A 115 11.40 1.36 9.04
C PHE A 115 10.50 0.75 10.09
N GLU A 116 9.99 -0.43 9.79
CA GLU A 116 9.26 -1.27 10.72
C GLU A 116 10.19 -2.34 11.29
N CYS A 117 9.96 -2.74 12.53
CA CYS A 117 10.67 -3.84 13.18
C CYS A 117 9.71 -4.63 14.06
N LYS A 118 10.09 -5.84 14.46
CA LYS A 118 9.40 -6.58 15.52
C LYS A 118 10.05 -6.34 16.88
N ASN A 119 9.24 -6.15 17.93
CA ASN A 119 9.70 -6.16 19.32
C ASN A 119 9.80 -7.58 19.88
N GLU A 120 10.23 -7.72 21.14
CA GLU A 120 10.41 -9.03 21.81
C GLU A 120 9.11 -9.84 21.93
N HIS A 121 7.96 -9.17 21.89
CA HIS A 121 6.63 -9.79 21.90
C HIS A 121 6.10 -10.07 20.48
N GLY A 122 6.91 -9.85 19.44
CA GLY A 122 6.53 -10.06 18.05
C GLY A 122 5.58 -9.00 17.46
N LYS A 123 5.29 -7.91 18.19
CA LYS A 123 4.48 -6.80 17.67
C LYS A 123 5.29 -5.92 16.73
N THR A 124 4.63 -5.39 15.71
CA THR A 124 5.24 -4.44 14.77
C THR A 124 5.33 -3.06 15.41
N GLU A 125 6.53 -2.51 15.39
CA GLU A 125 6.84 -1.14 15.79
C GLU A 125 7.50 -0.43 14.61
N TRP A 126 7.59 0.89 14.67
CA TRP A 126 8.31 1.67 13.67
C TRP A 126 9.24 2.70 14.29
N ALA A 127 10.24 3.13 13.51
CA ALA A 127 11.08 4.28 13.83
C ALA A 127 11.54 4.99 12.55
N PHE A 128 12.19 6.14 12.71
CA PHE A 128 12.82 6.85 11.61
C PHE A 128 14.14 6.17 11.22
N SER A 129 14.40 6.09 9.92
CA SER A 129 15.67 5.62 9.40
C SER A 129 16.79 6.58 9.81
N PRO A 130 18.01 6.07 10.08
CA PRO A 130 19.10 6.92 10.50
C PRO A 130 19.50 7.92 9.40
N ASP A 131 20.10 9.03 9.82
CA ASP A 131 20.69 10.01 8.92
C ASP A 131 21.73 9.32 8.00
N GLY A 132 21.66 9.61 6.70
CA GLY A 132 22.53 8.97 5.70
C GLY A 132 21.91 7.76 5.00
N THR A 133 20.75 7.27 5.45
CA THR A 133 20.06 6.15 4.79
C THR A 133 19.64 6.53 3.37
N PRO A 134 19.98 5.75 2.33
CA PRO A 134 19.51 6.01 0.97
C PRO A 134 18.00 5.96 0.87
N CYS A 135 17.40 6.90 0.14
CA CYS A 135 15.97 6.98 -0.05
C CYS A 135 15.62 7.46 -1.48
N VAL A 136 14.34 7.41 -1.83
CA VAL A 136 13.78 7.87 -3.09
C VAL A 136 12.80 8.99 -2.79
N ASN A 137 13.15 10.22 -3.14
CA ASN A 137 12.25 11.36 -2.98
C ASN A 137 11.23 11.35 -4.12
N LYS A 138 9.95 11.33 -3.74
CA LYS A 138 8.78 11.32 -4.63
C LYS A 138 7.86 12.52 -4.37
N ASP A 139 8.40 13.61 -3.83
CA ASP A 139 7.61 14.83 -3.58
C ASP A 139 7.14 15.45 -4.90
N ASP A 140 7.90 15.25 -5.97
CA ASP A 140 7.53 15.52 -7.36
C ASP A 140 7.42 14.20 -8.13
N LEU A 141 6.19 13.79 -8.48
CA LEU A 141 5.92 12.51 -9.15
C LEU A 141 6.49 12.47 -10.57
N ASP A 142 6.67 13.62 -11.22
CA ASP A 142 7.23 13.74 -12.56
C ASP A 142 8.77 13.81 -12.52
N ASN A 143 9.36 13.96 -11.34
CA ASN A 143 10.80 14.12 -11.13
C ASN A 143 11.27 13.35 -9.89
N ILE A 144 11.10 12.03 -9.94
CA ILE A 144 11.57 11.13 -8.88
C ILE A 144 13.09 11.19 -8.79
N LYS A 145 13.62 11.51 -7.61
CA LYS A 145 15.07 11.67 -7.37
C LYS A 145 15.58 10.72 -6.31
N ASN A 146 16.84 10.32 -6.47
CA ASN A 146 17.58 9.71 -5.37
C ASN A 146 17.82 10.74 -4.28
N GLY A 147 17.60 10.33 -3.05
CA GLY A 147 17.76 11.16 -1.87
C GLY A 147 18.50 10.44 -0.76
N THR A 148 18.66 11.18 0.33
CA THR A 148 19.22 10.67 1.58
C THR A 148 18.31 11.10 2.72
N CYS A 149 18.04 10.18 3.65
CA CYS A 149 17.35 10.49 4.88
C CYS A 149 18.20 11.48 5.70
N LYS A 150 17.66 12.66 5.95
CA LYS A 150 18.33 13.73 6.68
C LYS A 150 17.42 14.33 7.73
N HIS A 151 18.00 14.66 8.88
CA HIS A 151 17.33 15.48 9.88
C HIS A 151 17.48 16.96 9.49
N ARG A 152 16.38 17.72 9.47
CA ARG A 152 16.43 19.18 9.29
C ARG A 152 16.29 19.86 10.64
N PRO A 153 17.37 20.49 11.15
CA PRO A 153 17.30 21.23 12.41
C PRO A 153 16.15 22.23 12.38
N LEU A 154 15.47 22.40 13.53
CA LEU A 154 14.38 23.36 13.76
C LEU A 154 13.04 23.06 13.06
N ARG A 155 12.99 22.14 12.08
CA ARG A 155 11.76 21.76 11.38
C ARG A 155 11.24 20.38 11.81
N ASP A 156 12.15 19.43 11.96
CA ASP A 156 11.81 18.03 12.22
C ASP A 156 11.93 17.71 13.72
N ARG A 157 11.24 16.66 14.20
CA ARG A 157 11.42 16.17 15.58
C ARG A 157 12.84 15.65 15.80
N LYS A 158 13.26 15.53 17.07
CA LYS A 158 14.64 15.17 17.47
C LYS A 158 15.27 13.97 16.72
N ASN A 159 14.47 12.96 16.39
CA ASN A 159 14.93 11.76 15.68
C ASN A 159 14.26 11.59 14.31
N GLU A 160 13.47 12.56 13.86
CA GLU A 160 12.77 12.51 12.59
C GLU A 160 13.76 12.83 11.46
N THR A 161 13.82 11.91 10.50
CA THR A 161 14.52 12.09 9.24
C THR A 161 13.51 12.09 8.11
N VAL A 162 13.79 12.88 7.08
CA VAL A 162 12.98 12.95 5.87
C VAL A 162 13.84 12.68 4.65
N CYS A 163 13.23 12.16 3.59
CA CYS A 163 13.96 11.90 2.35
C CYS A 163 14.22 13.20 1.62
N PHE A 164 15.48 13.63 1.57
CA PHE A 164 15.85 14.91 0.95
C PHE A 164 16.65 14.65 -0.33
N PRO A 165 16.34 15.31 -1.47
CA PRO A 165 17.02 15.05 -2.73
C PRO A 165 18.53 15.31 -2.66
N ASN A 166 19.33 14.39 -3.22
CA ASN A 166 20.79 14.47 -3.12
C ASN A 166 21.38 15.71 -3.81
N ASP A 167 20.77 16.15 -4.91
CA ASP A 167 21.14 17.37 -5.65
C ASP A 167 20.84 18.67 -4.88
N GLN A 168 20.02 18.59 -3.82
CA GLN A 168 19.64 19.72 -2.99
C GLN A 168 20.29 19.69 -1.60
N MET A 169 21.16 18.72 -1.29
CA MET A 169 21.84 18.61 0.01
C MET A 169 22.55 19.89 0.47
N HIS A 170 23.04 20.68 -0.47
CA HIS A 170 23.68 21.97 -0.20
C HIS A 170 22.77 22.99 0.48
N LEU A 171 21.44 22.80 0.43
CA LEU A 171 20.45 23.67 1.08
C LEU A 171 20.25 23.37 2.58
N LEU A 172 20.81 22.27 3.08
CA LEU A 172 20.72 21.87 4.49
C LEU A 172 21.84 22.43 5.37
N GLY A 173 22.84 23.09 4.78
CA GLY A 173 23.92 23.79 5.48
C GLY A 173 23.75 25.31 5.36
N CYS A 174 23.96 26.01 6.47
CA CYS A 174 24.23 27.45 6.47
C CYS A 174 25.71 27.71 6.20
#